data_AF-A0A945JVT0-F1
#
_entry.id   AF-A0A945JVT0-F1
#
_cell.length_a   1.000
_cell.length_b   1.000
_cell.length_c   1.000
_cell.angle_alpha   90.00
_cell.angle_beta   90.00
_cell.angle_gamma   90.00
#
_symmetry.space_group_name_H-M   'P 1'
#
loop_
_entity.id
_entity.type
_entity.pdbx_description
1 polymer ?
#
loop_
_entity_poly.entity_id
_entity_poly.type
_entity_poly.pdbx_seq_one_letter_code
_entity_poly.pdbx_strand_id
1 'polypeptide(L)'
;MTKRHEVILPLPIQIVIDDVGWWTPTDGSAIGEPFRSGMSRPHVPADYAAIAQLGRRLNMRPQAAMMLCDWDRDLLLRELPEATWMGHDWDHSWRQHPHLDEAAHLLRQEADHLELVVHGLAHEWWEDGRMERAEWANPEGLMRPRHLLERHLQVYSTILQLHGLVDQPGELPPYFVPCAFRHSFGEAQEGIQQLLADFGITYVSTPFGSMRQVAEPQSPRIAIECGVMIVDRGGPAPSWKQIAAPPPAAVDGPIIGLHWPNLLHDDADRNEEVIEAWVSALRRINHRCDRWLAPDTPTAWSQLAHVECTQIVETEGQIDFDFTRLDALPQSVPMIDFVVKTSRSDRPRFASCVRTLDSVWDDTGKCWVTRLRRREDSLAYLSKEQ
;
A
#
# COMPACT_ATOMS: atom_id res chain seq x y z
N MET A 1 -8.31 -42.66 -11.02
CA MET A 1 -7.49 -41.52 -10.56
C MET A 1 -8.45 -40.44 -10.11
N THR A 2 -8.75 -40.38 -8.81
CA THR A 2 -9.49 -39.27 -8.21
C THR A 2 -8.67 -38.00 -8.42
N LYS A 3 -9.25 -37.00 -9.09
CA LYS A 3 -8.62 -35.67 -9.21
C LYS A 3 -8.30 -35.21 -7.79
N ARG A 4 -7.02 -35.04 -7.46
CA ARG A 4 -6.61 -34.36 -6.22
C ARG A 4 -7.29 -33.00 -6.27
N HIS A 5 -8.15 -32.77 -5.29
CA HIS A 5 -8.86 -31.50 -5.17
C HIS A 5 -7.84 -30.44 -4.75
N GLU A 6 -7.96 -29.24 -5.29
CA GLU A 6 -6.96 -28.19 -5.04
C GLU A 6 -7.46 -27.26 -3.94
N VAL A 7 -6.73 -27.22 -2.82
CA VAL A 7 -6.87 -26.27 -1.72
C VAL A 7 -5.71 -25.28 -1.84
N ILE A 8 -6.03 -23.99 -1.94
CA ILE A 8 -5.02 -22.95 -2.18
C ILE A 8 -5.23 -21.81 -1.18
N LEU A 9 -4.13 -21.30 -0.64
CA LEU A 9 -4.08 -19.95 -0.07
C LEU A 9 -3.83 -18.99 -1.23
N PRO A 10 -4.84 -18.25 -1.72
CA PRO A 10 -4.66 -17.38 -2.88
C PRO A 10 -3.71 -16.23 -2.53
N LEU A 11 -2.87 -15.83 -3.49
CA LEU A 11 -2.05 -14.63 -3.38
C LEU A 11 -3.00 -13.42 -3.28
N PRO A 12 -2.90 -12.61 -2.21
CA PRO A 12 -3.69 -11.39 -2.10
C PRO A 12 -3.17 -10.39 -3.12
N ILE A 13 -4.07 -9.67 -3.76
CA ILE A 13 -3.77 -8.59 -4.69
C ILE A 13 -4.32 -7.31 -4.08
N GLN A 14 -3.42 -6.36 -3.82
CA GLN A 14 -3.74 -4.99 -3.42
C GLN A 14 -3.29 -4.00 -4.49
N ILE A 15 -3.92 -2.83 -4.55
CA ILE A 15 -3.56 -1.74 -5.47
C ILE A 15 -2.89 -0.63 -4.68
N VAL A 16 -1.71 -0.20 -5.13
CA VAL A 16 -0.97 0.91 -4.53
C VAL A 16 -0.67 1.93 -5.61
N ILE A 17 -1.14 3.17 -5.40
CA ILE A 17 -1.06 4.26 -6.37
C ILE A 17 -0.15 5.32 -5.77
N ASP A 18 1.04 5.43 -6.33
CA ASP A 18 2.06 6.39 -5.93
C ASP A 18 1.77 7.77 -6.54
N ASP A 19 2.40 8.81 -5.98
CA ASP A 19 2.32 10.19 -6.46
C ASP A 19 0.90 10.79 -6.54
N VAL A 20 -0.05 10.29 -5.74
CA VAL A 20 -1.36 10.93 -5.58
C VAL A 20 -1.16 12.22 -4.80
N GLY A 21 -1.88 13.30 -5.10
CA GLY A 21 -1.77 14.55 -4.33
C GLY A 21 -1.08 15.71 -5.04
N TRP A 22 -0.34 15.46 -6.11
CA TRP A 22 0.16 16.53 -6.97
C TRP A 22 -0.98 17.31 -7.61
N TRP A 23 -0.96 18.63 -7.56
CA TRP A 23 -1.94 19.45 -8.29
C TRP A 23 -1.32 19.98 -9.58
N THR A 24 -0.04 20.34 -9.50
CA THR A 24 0.76 20.71 -10.66
C THR A 24 1.22 19.45 -11.39
N PRO A 25 0.97 19.29 -12.70
CA PRO A 25 1.33 18.07 -13.42
C PRO A 25 2.75 18.15 -14.00
N THR A 26 3.30 19.35 -14.15
CA THR A 26 4.54 19.60 -14.89
C THR A 26 5.74 18.93 -14.22
N ASP A 27 6.40 18.06 -14.99
CA ASP A 27 7.70 17.49 -14.65
C ASP A 27 8.77 18.58 -14.73
N GLY A 28 9.32 18.96 -13.59
CA GLY A 28 10.39 19.96 -13.52
C GLY A 28 11.75 19.34 -13.17
N SER A 29 11.88 18.01 -13.21
CA SER A 29 13.12 17.30 -12.85
C SER A 29 14.35 17.74 -13.63
N ALA A 30 14.20 18.15 -14.89
CA ALA A 30 15.29 18.64 -15.73
C ALA A 30 15.91 19.97 -15.25
N ILE A 31 15.21 20.73 -14.41
CA ILE A 31 15.66 22.01 -13.86
C ILE A 31 15.78 21.96 -12.32
N GLY A 32 15.73 20.77 -11.73
CA GLY A 32 15.90 20.57 -10.29
C GLY A 32 14.62 20.74 -9.45
N GLU A 33 13.45 20.71 -10.07
CA GLU A 33 12.15 20.61 -9.38
C GLU A 33 11.68 19.14 -9.33
N PRO A 34 10.58 18.80 -8.62
CA PRO A 34 10.12 17.42 -8.48
C PRO A 34 9.83 16.72 -9.82
N PHE A 35 10.00 15.39 -9.82
CA PHE A 35 9.43 14.52 -10.84
C PHE A 35 7.90 14.51 -10.68
N ARG A 36 7.17 14.79 -11.75
CA ARG A 36 5.69 14.78 -11.77
C ARG A 36 5.21 14.23 -13.10
N SER A 37 3.97 13.73 -13.11
CA SER A 37 3.39 12.92 -14.20
C SER A 37 3.57 13.45 -15.63
N GLY A 38 3.66 14.77 -15.81
CA GLY A 38 3.71 15.42 -17.12
C GLY A 38 2.36 15.43 -17.83
N MET A 39 1.26 15.23 -17.11
CA MET A 39 -0.10 15.30 -17.67
C MET A 39 -0.36 16.65 -18.36
N SER A 40 -1.19 16.62 -19.40
CA SER A 40 -1.48 17.82 -20.22
C SER A 40 -2.36 18.85 -19.50
N ARG A 41 -2.92 18.48 -18.35
CA ARG A 41 -3.76 19.32 -17.49
C ARG A 41 -3.37 19.17 -16.02
N PRO A 42 -3.66 20.17 -15.18
CA PRO A 42 -3.64 20.00 -13.74
C PRO A 42 -4.55 18.88 -13.27
N HIS A 43 -4.23 18.36 -12.08
CA HIS A 43 -5.11 17.43 -11.40
C HIS A 43 -6.36 18.16 -10.87
N VAL A 44 -7.46 17.42 -10.80
CA VAL A 44 -8.76 17.94 -10.36
C VAL A 44 -9.41 16.96 -9.37
N PRO A 45 -10.42 17.38 -8.58
CA PRO A 45 -11.09 16.50 -7.63
C PRO A 45 -11.62 15.18 -8.25
N ALA A 46 -12.05 15.20 -9.52
CA ALA A 46 -12.48 14.01 -10.25
C ALA A 46 -11.39 12.92 -10.39
N ASP A 47 -10.11 13.27 -10.26
CA ASP A 47 -9.00 12.31 -10.28
C ASP A 47 -8.92 11.48 -8.98
N TYR A 48 -9.35 12.05 -7.86
CA TYR A 48 -9.50 11.30 -6.59
C TYR A 48 -10.78 10.44 -6.63
N ALA A 49 -11.85 10.96 -7.23
CA ALA A 49 -13.10 10.23 -7.44
C ALA A 49 -12.86 8.93 -8.22
N ALA A 50 -11.96 8.94 -9.20
CA ALA A 50 -11.60 7.77 -10.00
C ALA A 50 -11.03 6.62 -9.14
N ILE A 51 -10.18 6.95 -8.14
CA ILE A 51 -9.62 5.96 -7.20
C ILE A 51 -10.73 5.37 -6.33
N ALA A 52 -11.59 6.22 -5.77
CA ALA A 52 -12.71 5.79 -4.93
C ALA A 52 -13.71 4.91 -5.71
N GLN A 53 -14.00 5.27 -6.97
CA GLN A 53 -14.84 4.46 -7.86
C GLN A 53 -14.24 3.08 -8.13
N LEU A 54 -12.92 3.00 -8.36
CA LEU A 54 -12.22 1.72 -8.49
C LEU A 54 -12.42 0.85 -7.24
N GLY A 55 -12.18 1.42 -6.05
CA GLY A 55 -12.36 0.74 -4.77
C GLY A 55 -13.79 0.25 -4.55
N ARG A 56 -14.77 1.14 -4.70
CA ARG A 56 -16.20 0.81 -4.58
C ARG A 56 -16.63 -0.32 -5.51
N ARG A 57 -16.22 -0.28 -6.78
CA ARG A 57 -16.63 -1.27 -7.80
C ARG A 57 -15.99 -2.64 -7.61
N LEU A 58 -14.90 -2.72 -6.86
CA LEU A 58 -14.16 -3.94 -6.54
C LEU A 58 -14.36 -4.40 -5.09
N ASN A 59 -15.02 -3.61 -4.25
CA ASN A 59 -15.11 -3.81 -2.80
C ASN A 59 -13.70 -3.94 -2.17
N MET A 60 -12.85 -2.99 -2.54
CA MET A 60 -11.48 -2.85 -2.04
C MET A 60 -11.24 -1.41 -1.59
N ARG A 61 -10.16 -1.20 -0.86
CA ARG A 61 -9.59 0.12 -0.55
C ARG A 61 -8.20 0.21 -1.19
N PRO A 62 -8.10 0.69 -2.45
CA PRO A 62 -6.81 1.01 -3.06
C PRO A 62 -6.06 2.05 -2.22
N GLN A 63 -4.74 1.90 -2.14
CA GLN A 63 -3.89 2.87 -1.46
C GLN A 63 -3.63 4.08 -2.38
N ALA A 64 -3.80 5.28 -1.83
CA ALA A 64 -3.42 6.56 -2.41
C ALA A 64 -2.21 7.12 -1.65
N ALA A 65 -1.02 6.98 -2.21
CA ALA A 65 0.23 7.48 -1.62
C ALA A 65 0.36 8.98 -1.86
N MET A 66 0.12 9.77 -0.81
CA MET A 66 -0.16 11.20 -0.90
C MET A 66 1.12 12.06 -0.86
N MET A 67 1.25 12.94 -1.85
CA MET A 67 2.16 14.08 -1.97
C MET A 67 1.47 15.33 -1.46
N LEU A 68 2.09 16.01 -0.48
CA LEU A 68 1.41 17.07 0.27
C LEU A 68 1.94 18.48 0.06
N CYS A 69 3.00 18.72 -0.72
CA CYS A 69 3.49 20.09 -0.88
C CYS A 69 2.45 20.99 -1.54
N ASP A 70 1.76 20.55 -2.59
CA ASP A 70 0.72 21.36 -3.21
C ASP A 70 -0.56 21.49 -2.33
N TRP A 71 -0.62 20.75 -1.21
CA TRP A 71 -1.66 20.85 -0.18
C TRP A 71 -1.28 21.81 0.96
N ASP A 72 -0.05 22.32 1.02
CA ASP A 72 0.46 23.13 2.14
C ASP A 72 -0.10 24.56 2.17
N ARG A 73 -1.34 24.71 2.66
CA ARG A 73 -2.06 25.98 2.62
C ARG A 73 -1.42 27.10 3.44
N ASP A 74 -0.75 26.73 4.52
CA ASP A 74 -0.16 27.67 5.49
C ASP A 74 1.34 27.88 5.25
N LEU A 75 1.89 27.29 4.17
CA LEU A 75 3.31 27.41 3.79
C LEU A 75 4.26 26.89 4.87
N LEU A 76 3.87 25.83 5.58
CA LEU A 76 4.64 25.16 6.62
C LEU A 76 5.98 24.64 6.09
N LEU A 77 6.07 24.30 4.80
CA LEU A 77 7.29 23.80 4.18
C LEU A 77 8.42 24.84 4.10
N ARG A 78 8.14 26.12 4.36
CA ARG A 78 9.21 27.14 4.53
C ARG A 78 10.13 26.83 5.71
N GLU A 79 9.67 26.03 6.68
CA GLU A 79 10.45 25.64 7.84
C GLU A 79 11.32 24.39 7.59
N LEU A 80 11.17 23.77 6.41
CA LEU A 80 11.87 22.58 5.94
C LEU A 80 12.50 22.88 4.57
N PRO A 81 13.59 23.67 4.52
CA PRO A 81 14.19 24.07 3.25
C PRO A 81 14.64 22.89 2.36
N GLU A 82 14.83 21.72 2.96
CA GLU A 82 15.15 20.46 2.30
C GLU A 82 13.97 19.76 1.63
N ALA A 83 12.73 20.14 1.95
CA ALA A 83 11.53 19.47 1.49
C ALA A 83 11.02 20.01 0.14
N THR A 84 11.48 21.18 -0.31
CA THR A 84 11.06 21.76 -1.61
C THR A 84 12.22 22.47 -2.30
N TRP A 85 12.15 22.54 -3.63
CA TRP A 85 13.15 23.25 -4.45
C TRP A 85 13.20 24.77 -4.22
N MET A 86 12.18 25.34 -3.59
CA MET A 86 12.12 26.76 -3.23
C MET A 86 12.71 27.04 -1.85
N GLY A 87 12.96 26.00 -1.05
CA GLY A 87 13.43 26.12 0.33
C GLY A 87 12.57 27.06 1.18
N HIS A 88 13.22 28.02 1.85
CA HIS A 88 12.54 29.01 2.69
C HIS A 88 11.59 29.96 1.92
N ASP A 89 11.75 30.05 0.60
CA ASP A 89 10.91 30.90 -0.25
C ASP A 89 9.65 30.17 -0.75
N TRP A 90 9.37 28.96 -0.24
CA TRP A 90 8.23 28.14 -0.64
C TRP A 90 6.91 28.94 -0.74
N ASP A 91 6.29 28.90 -1.91
CA ASP A 91 4.95 29.42 -2.17
C ASP A 91 4.38 28.68 -3.39
N HIS A 92 3.06 28.53 -3.45
CA HIS A 92 2.40 27.87 -4.55
C HIS A 92 0.99 28.40 -4.76
N SER A 93 0.50 28.33 -5.99
CA SER A 93 -0.81 28.88 -6.37
C SER A 93 -2.00 28.08 -5.80
N TRP A 94 -1.78 26.84 -5.36
CA TRP A 94 -2.85 25.95 -4.90
C TRP A 94 -3.34 26.25 -3.49
N ARG A 95 -2.56 26.93 -2.64
CA ARG A 95 -2.84 27.13 -1.21
C ARG A 95 -4.21 27.71 -0.86
N GLN A 96 -4.86 28.40 -1.81
CA GLN A 96 -6.19 28.98 -1.66
C GLN A 96 -7.19 28.48 -2.70
N HIS A 97 -6.83 27.43 -3.46
CA HIS A 97 -7.65 26.92 -4.53
C HIS A 97 -8.78 26.03 -3.96
N PRO A 98 -10.04 26.23 -4.36
CA PRO A 98 -11.20 25.48 -3.81
C PRO A 98 -11.12 23.97 -4.05
N HIS A 99 -10.38 23.52 -5.07
CA HIS A 99 -10.14 22.10 -5.32
C HIS A 99 -9.53 21.36 -4.12
N LEU A 100 -8.74 22.04 -3.28
CA LEU A 100 -8.20 21.42 -2.08
C LEU A 100 -9.31 21.00 -1.12
N ASP A 101 -10.29 21.87 -0.90
CA ASP A 101 -11.44 21.58 -0.02
C ASP A 101 -12.37 20.53 -0.62
N GLU A 102 -12.61 20.61 -1.93
CA GLU A 102 -13.42 19.63 -2.67
C GLU A 102 -12.80 18.23 -2.62
N ALA A 103 -11.50 18.11 -2.88
CA ALA A 103 -10.80 16.83 -2.81
C ALA A 103 -10.71 16.32 -1.37
N ALA A 104 -10.44 17.18 -0.38
CA ALA A 104 -10.45 16.77 1.03
C ALA A 104 -11.82 16.23 1.46
N HIS A 105 -12.90 16.90 1.04
CA HIS A 105 -14.26 16.44 1.29
C HIS A 105 -14.54 15.08 0.67
N LEU A 106 -14.14 14.90 -0.60
CA LEU A 106 -14.27 13.63 -1.30
C LEU A 106 -13.50 12.52 -0.58
N LEU A 107 -12.23 12.73 -0.23
CA LEU A 107 -11.40 11.72 0.43
C LEU A 107 -11.99 11.28 1.77
N ARG A 108 -12.59 12.20 2.54
CA ARG A 108 -13.35 11.84 3.75
C ARG A 108 -14.59 11.00 3.45
N GLN A 109 -15.38 11.40 2.46
CA GLN A 109 -16.61 10.68 2.09
C GLN A 109 -16.33 9.28 1.55
N GLU A 110 -15.16 9.10 0.96
CA GLU A 110 -14.74 7.88 0.26
C GLU A 110 -13.76 7.03 1.07
N ALA A 111 -13.57 7.30 2.38
CA ALA A 111 -12.60 6.61 3.24
C ALA A 111 -12.84 5.09 3.36
N ASP A 112 -14.08 4.63 3.16
CA ASP A 112 -14.44 3.20 3.10
C ASP A 112 -14.04 2.53 1.76
N HIS A 113 -13.56 3.32 0.80
CA HIS A 113 -13.27 2.89 -0.57
C HIS A 113 -11.84 3.21 -1.03
N LEU A 114 -11.00 3.80 -0.16
CA LEU A 114 -9.57 3.98 -0.38
C LEU A 114 -8.82 4.08 0.96
N GLU A 115 -7.49 3.99 0.90
CA GLU A 115 -6.62 4.22 2.07
C GLU A 115 -5.65 5.34 1.73
N LEU A 116 -5.57 6.37 2.56
CA LEU A 116 -4.50 7.36 2.46
C LEU A 116 -3.20 6.72 2.93
N VAL A 117 -2.10 7.03 2.26
CA VAL A 117 -0.79 6.46 2.55
C VAL A 117 0.23 7.58 2.63
N VAL A 118 1.06 7.55 3.66
CA VAL A 118 2.18 8.48 3.80
C VAL A 118 3.18 8.20 2.70
N HIS A 119 3.42 9.19 1.84
CA HIS A 119 4.36 9.07 0.75
C HIS A 119 5.47 10.09 0.80
N GLY A 120 5.18 11.39 0.95
CA GLY A 120 6.20 12.46 0.91
C GLY A 120 5.61 13.87 0.87
N LEU A 121 6.43 14.88 1.18
CA LEU A 121 6.06 16.27 1.03
C LEU A 121 6.21 16.70 -0.43
N ALA A 122 7.41 16.58 -1.01
CA ALA A 122 7.65 16.89 -2.43
C ALA A 122 8.51 15.85 -3.15
N HIS A 123 8.60 14.63 -2.62
CA HIS A 123 9.19 13.43 -3.22
C HIS A 123 10.74 13.35 -3.18
N GLU A 124 11.42 14.46 -3.46
CA GLU A 124 12.89 14.51 -3.49
C GLU A 124 13.46 15.23 -2.26
N TRP A 125 14.79 15.31 -2.18
CA TRP A 125 15.51 16.05 -1.15
C TRP A 125 16.27 17.20 -1.78
N TRP A 126 16.25 18.39 -1.17
CA TRP A 126 17.02 19.55 -1.64
C TRP A 126 18.06 19.98 -0.62
N GLU A 127 19.29 20.22 -1.09
CA GLU A 127 20.35 20.79 -0.27
C GLU A 127 21.19 21.72 -1.15
N ASP A 128 21.47 22.94 -0.67
CA ASP A 128 22.23 23.95 -1.41
C ASP A 128 21.76 24.17 -2.87
N GLY A 129 20.43 24.17 -3.06
CA GLY A 129 19.80 24.36 -4.38
C GLY A 129 19.97 23.17 -5.33
N ARG A 130 20.40 22.00 -4.83
CA ARG A 130 20.54 20.77 -5.60
C ARG A 130 19.52 19.73 -5.15
N MET A 131 18.84 19.16 -6.12
CA MET A 131 17.95 18.03 -5.92
C MET A 131 18.75 16.73 -5.83
N GLU A 132 18.44 15.88 -4.84
CA GLU A 132 18.94 14.53 -4.69
C GLU A 132 17.79 13.56 -4.40
N ARG A 133 17.86 12.37 -5.00
CA ARG A 133 16.85 11.34 -4.83
C ARG A 133 17.13 10.46 -3.61
N ALA A 134 16.25 10.30 -2.62
CA ALA A 134 14.89 10.84 -2.45
C ALA A 134 14.68 11.44 -1.05
N GLU A 135 13.44 11.81 -0.72
CA GLU A 135 13.05 12.47 0.53
C GLU A 135 13.40 11.68 1.79
N TRP A 136 13.18 10.36 1.82
CA TRP A 136 13.34 9.57 3.06
C TRP A 136 14.71 8.93 3.21
N ALA A 137 15.33 8.60 2.09
CA ALA A 137 16.64 7.97 2.04
C ALA A 137 17.38 8.44 0.79
N ASN A 138 18.70 8.52 0.91
CA ASN A 138 19.59 8.89 -0.17
C ASN A 138 19.67 7.78 -1.26
N PRO A 139 20.42 7.98 -2.35
CA PRO A 139 20.52 7.00 -3.43
C PRO A 139 21.06 5.63 -3.00
N GLU A 140 21.88 5.59 -1.95
CA GLU A 140 22.42 4.37 -1.34
C GLU A 140 21.43 3.65 -0.41
N GLY A 141 20.24 4.24 -0.19
CA GLY A 141 19.23 3.70 0.72
C GLY A 141 19.55 3.96 2.20
N LEU A 142 20.43 4.91 2.52
CA LEU A 142 20.64 5.38 3.88
C LEU A 142 19.58 6.42 4.23
N MET A 143 18.93 6.25 5.38
CA MET A 143 17.94 7.19 5.89
C MET A 143 18.52 8.62 5.97
N ARG A 144 17.75 9.62 5.56
CA ARG A 144 18.09 11.04 5.77
C ARG A 144 18.21 11.35 7.28
N PRO A 145 18.80 12.49 7.68
CA PRO A 145 18.97 12.80 9.10
C PRO A 145 17.64 12.68 9.87
N ARG A 146 17.60 11.77 10.85
CA ARG A 146 16.37 11.37 11.56
C ARG A 146 15.56 12.56 12.08
N HIS A 147 16.22 13.50 12.75
CA HIS A 147 15.57 14.70 13.30
C HIS A 147 14.88 15.58 12.25
N LEU A 148 15.34 15.56 10.99
CA LEU A 148 14.66 16.26 9.89
C LEU A 148 13.45 15.45 9.42
N LEU A 149 13.57 14.13 9.26
CA LEU A 149 12.44 13.27 8.89
C LEU A 149 11.32 13.27 9.94
N GLU A 150 11.66 13.36 11.24
CA GLU A 150 10.68 13.56 12.32
C GLU A 150 9.89 14.86 12.10
N ARG A 151 10.56 15.95 11.71
CA ARG A 151 9.88 17.21 11.36
C ARG A 151 9.07 17.10 10.07
N HIS A 152 9.55 16.36 9.06
CA HIS A 152 8.78 16.08 7.85
C HIS A 152 7.45 15.39 8.19
N LEU A 153 7.48 14.34 9.02
CA LEU A 153 6.29 13.60 9.44
C LEU A 153 5.33 14.47 10.28
N GLN A 154 5.87 15.35 11.14
CA GLN A 154 5.06 16.32 11.89
C GLN A 154 4.36 17.32 10.97
N VAL A 155 5.07 17.89 9.99
CA VAL A 155 4.47 18.81 9.02
C VAL A 155 3.48 18.08 8.13
N TYR A 156 3.79 16.87 7.69
CA TYR A 156 2.89 16.01 6.92
C TYR A 156 1.56 15.79 7.65
N SER A 157 1.61 15.38 8.92
CA SER A 157 0.43 15.21 9.77
C SER A 157 -0.34 16.52 9.94
N THR A 158 0.35 17.64 10.15
CA THR A 158 -0.28 18.96 10.28
C THR A 158 -1.03 19.35 9.01
N ILE A 159 -0.44 19.12 7.82
CA ILE A 159 -1.13 19.35 6.54
C ILE A 159 -2.39 18.46 6.47
N LEU A 160 -2.29 17.15 6.70
CA LEU A 160 -3.47 16.28 6.71
C LEU A 160 -4.57 16.79 7.65
N GLN A 161 -4.20 17.24 8.84
CA GLN A 161 -5.12 17.75 9.85
C GLN A 161 -5.80 19.06 9.38
N LEU A 162 -5.05 20.00 8.80
CA LEU A 162 -5.59 21.25 8.25
C LEU A 162 -6.59 21.02 7.11
N HIS A 163 -6.51 19.85 6.47
CA HIS A 163 -7.47 19.40 5.47
C HIS A 163 -8.58 18.54 6.06
N GLY A 164 -8.54 18.19 7.35
CA GLY A 164 -9.48 17.27 8.00
C GLY A 164 -9.40 15.86 7.45
N LEU A 165 -8.20 15.41 7.08
CA LEU A 165 -7.93 14.04 6.61
C LEU A 165 -7.48 13.11 7.76
N VAL A 166 -7.10 13.69 8.89
CA VAL A 166 -6.87 13.03 10.18
C VAL A 166 -7.50 13.88 11.28
N ASP A 167 -7.80 13.28 12.44
CA ASP A 167 -8.55 13.95 13.49
C ASP A 167 -7.63 14.77 14.41
N GLN A 168 -6.41 14.29 14.66
CA GLN A 168 -5.49 14.89 15.63
C GLN A 168 -4.12 15.29 15.03
N PRO A 169 -3.47 16.34 15.55
CA PRO A 169 -2.07 16.62 15.22
C PRO A 169 -1.18 15.44 15.63
N GLY A 170 -0.24 15.06 14.77
CA GLY A 170 0.66 13.92 14.98
C GLY A 170 0.07 12.57 14.54
N GLU A 171 -1.21 12.52 14.18
CA GLU A 171 -1.83 11.33 13.58
C GLU A 171 -1.42 11.19 12.11
N LEU A 172 -1.10 9.97 11.70
CA LEU A 172 -0.79 9.61 10.32
C LEU A 172 -1.52 8.32 9.96
N PRO A 173 -1.85 8.12 8.66
CA PRO A 173 -2.27 6.82 8.18
C PRO A 173 -1.19 5.76 8.48
N PRO A 174 -1.54 4.52 8.84
CA PRO A 174 -0.59 3.50 9.26
C PRO A 174 0.19 2.86 8.10
N TYR A 175 0.12 3.46 6.92
CA TYR A 175 0.62 2.93 5.65
C TYR A 175 1.68 3.89 5.09
N PHE A 176 2.76 3.33 4.56
CA PHE A 176 3.86 4.10 4.02
C PHE A 176 4.40 3.54 2.71
N VAL A 177 4.73 4.44 1.79
CA VAL A 177 5.46 4.15 0.56
C VAL A 177 6.66 5.08 0.49
N PRO A 178 7.90 4.56 0.47
CA PRO A 178 9.07 5.41 0.29
C PRO A 178 9.10 6.03 -1.11
N CYS A 179 9.29 7.35 -1.18
CA CYS A 179 9.60 8.04 -2.43
C CYS A 179 10.73 7.36 -3.19
N ALA A 180 10.55 7.21 -4.51
CA ALA A 180 11.49 6.51 -5.39
C ALA A 180 11.86 5.08 -4.96
N PHE A 181 11.11 4.48 -4.05
CA PHE A 181 11.43 3.20 -3.41
C PHE A 181 12.81 3.17 -2.73
N ARG A 182 13.33 4.34 -2.33
CA ARG A 182 14.58 4.45 -1.56
C ARG A 182 14.28 4.16 -0.10
N HIS A 183 14.80 3.04 0.37
CA HIS A 183 14.51 2.51 1.69
C HIS A 183 15.64 1.58 2.15
N SER A 184 15.64 1.24 3.44
CA SER A 184 16.51 0.23 4.03
C SER A 184 15.74 -0.78 4.86
N PHE A 185 16.36 -1.91 5.16
CA PHE A 185 15.87 -2.90 6.12
C PHE A 185 17.04 -3.54 6.87
N GLY A 186 16.85 -3.83 8.16
CA GLY A 186 17.82 -4.57 8.99
C GLY A 186 18.73 -3.65 9.82
N GLU A 187 18.28 -2.43 10.11
CA GLU A 187 19.03 -1.44 10.88
C GLU A 187 18.52 -1.32 12.33
N ALA A 188 17.59 -2.18 12.72
CA ALA A 188 16.94 -2.21 14.03
C ALA A 188 16.42 -0.82 14.43
N GLN A 189 16.69 -0.40 15.68
CA GLN A 189 16.17 0.84 16.25
C GLN A 189 16.78 2.12 15.64
N GLU A 190 17.90 1.98 14.91
CA GLU A 190 18.56 3.10 14.23
C GLU A 190 17.99 3.35 12.82
N GLY A 191 17.22 2.39 12.30
CA GLY A 191 16.66 2.42 10.95
C GLY A 191 15.38 3.23 10.82
N ILE A 192 14.96 3.39 9.57
CA ILE A 192 13.71 4.07 9.21
C ILE A 192 12.48 3.34 9.75
N GLN A 193 12.52 2.03 9.97
CA GLN A 193 11.41 1.28 10.55
C GLN A 193 11.07 1.74 11.96
N GLN A 194 12.07 2.05 12.79
CA GLN A 194 11.82 2.59 14.12
C GLN A 194 11.18 3.97 14.05
N LEU A 195 11.66 4.84 13.15
CA LEU A 195 11.07 6.16 12.91
C LEU A 195 9.60 6.02 12.49
N LEU A 196 9.29 5.14 11.55
CA LEU A 196 7.91 4.91 11.09
C LEU A 196 7.02 4.39 12.23
N ALA A 197 7.51 3.42 13.00
CA ALA A 197 6.79 2.85 14.14
C ALA A 197 6.48 3.91 15.21
N ASP A 198 7.42 4.82 15.50
CA ASP A 198 7.23 5.91 16.48
C ASP A 198 6.08 6.86 16.08
N PHE A 199 5.73 6.89 14.78
CA PHE A 199 4.63 7.66 14.21
C PHE A 199 3.39 6.82 13.89
N GLY A 200 3.31 5.58 14.39
CA GLY A 200 2.14 4.71 14.24
C GLY A 200 2.00 4.05 12.86
N ILE A 201 3.03 4.13 12.00
CA ILE A 201 3.05 3.45 10.71
C ILE A 201 3.46 1.99 10.94
N THR A 202 2.69 1.06 10.38
CA THR A 202 2.89 -0.39 10.60
C THR A 202 3.00 -1.17 9.29
N TYR A 203 2.68 -0.57 8.15
CA TYR A 203 2.65 -1.24 6.84
C TYR A 203 3.46 -0.45 5.81
N VAL A 204 4.44 -1.10 5.20
CA VAL A 204 5.27 -0.51 4.14
C VAL A 204 5.13 -1.32 2.86
N SER A 205 5.04 -0.61 1.73
CA SER A 205 5.01 -1.20 0.38
C SER A 205 6.19 -0.67 -0.44
N THR A 206 7.19 -1.52 -0.69
CA THR A 206 8.37 -1.17 -1.50
C THR A 206 8.95 -2.41 -2.16
N PRO A 207 9.43 -2.35 -3.41
CA PRO A 207 10.14 -3.47 -4.01
C PRO A 207 11.45 -3.75 -3.26
N PHE A 208 11.66 -5.00 -2.85
CA PHE A 208 12.88 -5.44 -2.14
C PHE A 208 14.13 -5.25 -2.99
N GLY A 209 14.01 -5.35 -4.32
CA GLY A 209 15.11 -5.17 -5.25
C GLY A 209 15.68 -3.75 -5.32
N SER A 210 14.96 -2.73 -4.83
CA SER A 210 15.46 -1.35 -4.74
C SER A 210 15.89 -0.93 -3.33
N MET A 211 15.54 -1.74 -2.33
CA MET A 211 15.79 -1.47 -0.92
C MET A 211 17.21 -1.91 -0.52
N ARG A 212 17.90 -1.10 0.28
CA ARG A 212 19.16 -1.49 0.92
C ARG A 212 18.87 -2.53 2.01
N GLN A 213 19.45 -3.73 1.89
CA GLN A 213 19.25 -4.81 2.86
C GLN A 213 20.53 -5.03 3.68
N VAL A 214 20.45 -4.72 4.98
CA VAL A 214 21.50 -5.00 5.98
C VAL A 214 21.28 -6.35 6.65
N ALA A 215 20.03 -6.82 6.67
CA ALA A 215 19.63 -8.15 7.10
C ALA A 215 18.80 -8.84 6.01
N GLU A 216 18.72 -10.17 6.08
CA GLU A 216 17.85 -10.95 5.19
C GLU A 216 16.37 -10.83 5.64
N PRO A 217 15.43 -10.56 4.72
CA PRO A 217 14.00 -10.65 4.99
C PRO A 217 13.58 -12.03 5.51
N GLN A 218 12.57 -12.09 6.37
CA GLN A 218 12.10 -13.35 6.96
C GLN A 218 11.40 -14.27 5.94
N SER A 219 10.93 -13.72 4.81
CA SER A 219 10.42 -14.49 3.69
C SER A 219 10.72 -13.78 2.35
N PRO A 220 10.46 -14.44 1.20
CA PRO A 220 10.71 -13.84 -0.11
C PRO A 220 10.05 -12.47 -0.34
N ARG A 221 8.92 -12.18 0.32
CA ARG A 221 8.20 -10.91 0.15
C ARG A 221 7.83 -10.20 1.45
N ILE A 222 8.25 -10.71 2.61
CA ILE A 222 7.94 -10.12 3.92
C ILE A 222 9.23 -9.86 4.68
N ALA A 223 9.36 -8.62 5.13
CA ALA A 223 10.39 -8.19 6.07
C ALA A 223 9.70 -7.46 7.23
N ILE A 224 9.97 -7.87 8.47
CA ILE A 224 9.38 -7.27 9.68
C ILE A 224 10.49 -6.80 10.61
N GLU A 225 10.42 -5.55 11.02
CA GLU A 225 11.35 -4.90 11.95
C GLU A 225 10.63 -3.77 12.70
N CYS A 226 10.93 -3.60 13.99
CA CYS A 226 10.33 -2.58 14.85
C CYS A 226 8.79 -2.49 14.82
N GLY A 227 8.09 -3.63 14.61
CA GLY A 227 6.63 -3.65 14.51
C GLY A 227 6.07 -3.16 13.16
N VAL A 228 6.93 -2.92 12.18
CA VAL A 228 6.57 -2.51 10.81
C VAL A 228 6.75 -3.70 9.87
N MET A 229 5.70 -4.01 9.10
CA MET A 229 5.72 -5.05 8.07
C MET A 229 5.91 -4.43 6.68
N ILE A 230 7.02 -4.77 6.04
CA ILE A 230 7.40 -4.37 4.70
C ILE A 230 7.04 -5.50 3.73
N VAL A 231 6.31 -5.17 2.67
CA VAL A 231 5.95 -6.12 1.62
C VAL A 231 6.61 -5.75 0.30
N ASP A 232 7.24 -6.75 -0.32
CA ASP A 232 7.72 -6.67 -1.69
C ASP A 232 6.54 -6.57 -2.65
N ARG A 233 6.52 -5.50 -3.45
CA ARG A 233 5.45 -5.28 -4.44
C ARG A 233 5.41 -6.38 -5.50
N GLY A 234 6.57 -6.87 -5.91
CA GLY A 234 6.75 -7.74 -7.07
C GLY A 234 6.35 -7.06 -8.39
N GLY A 235 6.39 -7.83 -9.49
CA GLY A 235 5.80 -7.51 -10.80
C GLY A 235 6.33 -6.27 -11.55
N PRO A 236 6.19 -6.21 -12.89
CA PRO A 236 6.43 -4.96 -13.62
C PRO A 236 5.27 -3.98 -13.38
N ALA A 237 5.60 -2.71 -13.11
CA ALA A 237 4.64 -1.61 -13.09
C ALA A 237 4.60 -0.90 -14.45
N PRO A 238 3.46 -0.33 -14.87
CA PRO A 238 3.44 0.65 -15.95
C PRO A 238 4.40 1.82 -15.66
N SER A 239 4.82 2.51 -16.71
CA SER A 239 5.66 3.70 -16.51
C SER A 239 4.91 4.75 -15.69
N TRP A 240 5.63 5.40 -14.77
CA TRP A 240 5.06 6.40 -13.87
C TRP A 240 4.46 7.61 -14.59
N LYS A 241 4.91 7.91 -15.82
CA LYS A 241 4.38 8.98 -16.69
C LYS A 241 3.35 8.50 -17.71
N GLN A 242 3.00 7.22 -17.69
CA GLN A 242 2.03 6.68 -18.63
C GLN A 242 0.61 7.05 -18.19
N ILE A 243 -0.01 7.94 -18.95
CA ILE A 243 -1.41 8.33 -18.78
C ILE A 243 -2.31 7.19 -19.29
N ALA A 244 -3.41 6.90 -18.58
CA ALA A 244 -4.37 5.87 -18.92
C ALA A 244 -3.71 4.52 -19.25
N ALA A 245 -2.85 4.04 -18.35
CA ALA A 245 -2.15 2.78 -18.56
C ALA A 245 -3.15 1.61 -18.63
N PRO A 246 -2.99 0.68 -19.59
CA PRO A 246 -3.85 -0.48 -19.65
C PRO A 246 -3.56 -1.41 -18.46
N PRO A 247 -4.58 -2.09 -17.91
CA PRO A 247 -4.36 -3.07 -16.86
C PRO A 247 -3.49 -4.22 -17.36
N PRO A 248 -2.64 -4.80 -16.49
CA PRO A 248 -1.75 -5.87 -16.89
C PRO A 248 -2.53 -7.14 -17.24
N ALA A 249 -1.98 -7.93 -18.17
CA ALA A 249 -2.58 -9.22 -18.55
C ALA A 249 -2.42 -10.29 -17.46
N ALA A 250 -1.40 -10.17 -16.60
CA ALA A 250 -1.10 -11.07 -15.50
C ALA A 250 -0.50 -10.30 -14.32
N VAL A 251 -0.63 -10.85 -13.11
CA VAL A 251 -0.12 -10.27 -11.86
C VAL A 251 0.61 -11.36 -11.09
N ASP A 252 1.90 -11.14 -10.87
CA ASP A 252 2.82 -12.12 -10.27
C ASP A 252 3.22 -11.78 -8.83
N GLY A 253 2.98 -10.54 -8.41
CA GLY A 253 3.21 -10.03 -7.05
C GLY A 253 1.92 -9.81 -6.27
N PRO A 254 2.03 -9.58 -4.95
CA PRO A 254 0.87 -9.28 -4.10
C PRO A 254 0.33 -7.85 -4.29
N ILE A 255 1.08 -6.99 -4.98
CA ILE A 255 0.73 -5.59 -5.19
C ILE A 255 0.78 -5.27 -6.68
N ILE A 256 -0.23 -4.56 -7.16
CA ILE A 256 -0.17 -3.84 -8.44
C ILE A 256 0.23 -2.41 -8.12
N GLY A 257 1.52 -2.12 -8.29
CA GLY A 257 2.06 -0.78 -8.15
C GLY A 257 1.73 0.08 -9.38
N LEU A 258 1.11 1.22 -9.12
CA LEU A 258 0.70 2.21 -10.11
C LEU A 258 1.20 3.58 -9.68
N HIS A 259 1.20 4.52 -10.61
CA HIS A 259 1.28 5.95 -10.31
C HIS A 259 -0.04 6.58 -10.71
N TRP A 260 -0.41 7.67 -10.05
CA TRP A 260 -1.70 8.31 -10.27
C TRP A 260 -2.13 8.48 -11.74
N PRO A 261 -1.31 8.99 -12.69
CA PRO A 261 -1.70 9.12 -14.09
C PRO A 261 -2.08 7.80 -14.78
N ASN A 262 -1.62 6.64 -14.26
CA ASN A 262 -1.96 5.34 -14.83
C ASN A 262 -3.48 5.07 -14.79
N LEU A 263 -4.20 5.68 -13.84
CA LEU A 263 -5.65 5.54 -13.68
C LEU A 263 -6.45 6.72 -14.23
N LEU A 264 -5.77 7.70 -14.84
CA LEU A 264 -6.39 8.95 -15.26
C LEU A 264 -6.34 9.12 -16.77
N HIS A 265 -7.36 9.78 -17.30
CA HIS A 265 -7.43 10.23 -18.67
C HIS A 265 -7.05 11.73 -18.74
N ASP A 266 -6.45 12.19 -19.84
CA ASP A 266 -6.09 13.61 -20.05
C ASP A 266 -7.31 14.54 -20.01
N ASP A 267 -8.48 14.01 -20.34
CA ASP A 267 -9.79 14.59 -20.09
C ASP A 267 -10.42 13.92 -18.87
N ALA A 268 -10.61 14.66 -17.78
CA ALA A 268 -11.07 14.15 -16.49
C ALA A 268 -12.48 13.54 -16.56
N ASP A 269 -13.36 14.04 -17.44
CA ASP A 269 -14.71 13.52 -17.63
C ASP A 269 -14.71 12.09 -18.19
N ARG A 270 -13.56 11.65 -18.69
CA ARG A 270 -13.33 10.31 -19.27
C ARG A 270 -12.53 9.39 -18.36
N ASN A 271 -12.25 9.77 -17.11
CA ASN A 271 -11.59 8.90 -16.14
C ASN A 271 -12.34 7.57 -15.97
N GLU A 272 -13.68 7.57 -16.02
CA GLU A 272 -14.50 6.35 -15.91
C GLU A 272 -14.16 5.31 -16.99
N GLU A 273 -13.75 5.72 -18.20
CA GLU A 273 -13.35 4.77 -19.26
C GLU A 273 -12.11 3.97 -18.84
N VAL A 274 -11.15 4.62 -18.19
CA VAL A 274 -9.94 4.00 -17.66
C VAL A 274 -10.30 3.09 -16.48
N ILE A 275 -11.12 3.58 -15.55
CA ILE A 275 -11.55 2.81 -14.37
C ILE A 275 -12.35 1.56 -14.78
N GLU A 276 -13.23 1.63 -15.77
CA GLU A 276 -13.97 0.46 -16.29
C GLU A 276 -13.02 -0.63 -16.80
N ALA A 277 -11.99 -0.26 -17.56
CA ALA A 277 -11.00 -1.20 -18.06
C ALA A 277 -10.27 -1.92 -16.92
N TRP A 278 -9.86 -1.17 -15.89
CA TRP A 278 -9.22 -1.70 -14.69
C TRP A 278 -10.14 -2.62 -13.89
N VAL A 279 -11.38 -2.21 -13.61
CA VAL A 279 -12.38 -3.03 -12.91
C VAL A 279 -12.62 -4.35 -13.65
N SER A 280 -12.78 -4.29 -14.97
CA SER A 280 -12.99 -5.47 -15.82
C SER A 280 -11.81 -6.45 -15.73
N ALA A 281 -10.57 -5.94 -15.78
CA ALA A 281 -9.37 -6.77 -15.66
C ALA A 281 -9.20 -7.39 -14.27
N LEU A 282 -9.40 -6.59 -13.21
CA LEU A 282 -9.21 -7.04 -11.84
C LEU A 282 -10.26 -8.07 -11.42
N ARG A 283 -11.51 -7.96 -11.89
CA ARG A 283 -12.52 -9.01 -11.73
C ARG A 283 -12.06 -10.34 -12.35
N ARG A 284 -11.51 -10.30 -13.58
CA ARG A 284 -10.96 -11.51 -14.22
C ARG A 284 -9.79 -12.11 -13.41
N ILE A 285 -8.95 -11.27 -12.81
CA ILE A 285 -7.87 -11.73 -11.92
C ILE A 285 -8.47 -12.40 -10.67
N ASN A 286 -9.48 -11.79 -10.05
CA ASN A 286 -10.13 -12.32 -8.84
C ASN A 286 -10.81 -13.69 -9.05
N HIS A 287 -11.27 -13.96 -10.28
CA HIS A 287 -11.88 -15.23 -10.67
C HIS A 287 -10.89 -16.40 -10.70
N ARG A 288 -9.58 -16.16 -10.60
CA ARG A 288 -8.60 -17.23 -10.53
C ARG A 288 -8.54 -17.81 -9.11
N CYS A 289 -8.32 -19.13 -9.00
CA CYS A 289 -8.22 -19.80 -7.69
C CYS A 289 -6.94 -19.41 -6.92
N ASP A 290 -5.90 -18.97 -7.62
CA ASP A 290 -4.59 -18.62 -7.05
C ASP A 290 -4.45 -17.12 -6.73
N ARG A 291 -5.51 -16.34 -6.90
CA ARG A 291 -5.52 -14.88 -6.69
C ARG A 291 -6.76 -14.47 -5.91
N TRP A 292 -6.64 -13.39 -5.16
CA TRP A 292 -7.75 -12.82 -4.42
C TRP A 292 -7.58 -11.32 -4.27
N LEU A 293 -8.58 -10.55 -4.68
CA LEU A 293 -8.61 -9.11 -4.43
C LEU A 293 -8.86 -8.88 -2.94
N ALA A 294 -7.85 -8.39 -2.23
CA ALA A 294 -7.95 -8.15 -0.79
C ALA A 294 -8.71 -6.84 -0.52
N PRO A 295 -9.61 -6.81 0.48
CA PRO A 295 -10.46 -5.64 0.72
C PRO A 295 -9.69 -4.41 1.22
N ASP A 296 -8.58 -4.62 1.92
CA ASP A 296 -7.76 -3.58 2.53
C ASP A 296 -6.33 -4.10 2.78
N THR A 297 -5.44 -3.20 3.16
CA THR A 297 -4.02 -3.52 3.39
C THR A 297 -3.76 -4.47 4.56
N PRO A 298 -4.36 -4.28 5.76
CA PRO A 298 -4.20 -5.24 6.86
C PRO A 298 -4.58 -6.67 6.46
N THR A 299 -5.70 -6.81 5.74
CA THR A 299 -6.15 -8.12 5.27
C THR A 299 -5.22 -8.68 4.19
N ALA A 300 -4.75 -7.84 3.27
CA ALA A 300 -3.80 -8.25 2.24
C ALA A 300 -2.49 -8.77 2.84
N TRP A 301 -1.92 -8.07 3.84
CA TRP A 301 -0.63 -8.44 4.42
C TRP A 301 -0.77 -9.68 5.30
N SER A 302 -1.84 -9.78 6.09
CA SER A 302 -2.19 -11.02 6.81
C SER A 302 -2.26 -12.20 5.85
N GLN A 303 -3.01 -12.06 4.75
CA GLN A 303 -3.13 -13.12 3.76
C GLN A 303 -1.77 -13.50 3.14
N LEU A 304 -0.91 -12.52 2.83
CA LEU A 304 0.40 -12.80 2.25
C LEU A 304 1.29 -13.58 3.23
N ALA A 305 1.26 -13.22 4.51
CA ALA A 305 1.97 -13.95 5.55
C ALA A 305 1.48 -15.41 5.63
N HIS A 306 0.17 -15.64 5.53
CA HIS A 306 -0.35 -17.00 5.42
C HIS A 306 0.11 -17.72 4.15
N VAL A 307 0.11 -17.06 2.99
CA VAL A 307 0.58 -17.65 1.72
C VAL A 307 2.03 -18.12 1.82
N GLU A 308 2.91 -17.37 2.49
CA GLU A 308 4.35 -17.68 2.53
C GLU A 308 4.76 -18.54 3.73
N CYS A 309 4.00 -18.50 4.82
CA CYS A 309 4.35 -19.11 6.10
C CYS A 309 3.34 -20.11 6.68
N THR A 310 2.19 -20.34 6.03
CA THR A 310 1.25 -21.41 6.45
C THR A 310 1.32 -22.60 5.49
N GLN A 311 1.44 -23.79 6.05
CA GLN A 311 1.38 -25.03 5.26
C GLN A 311 -0.01 -25.66 5.38
N ILE A 312 -0.61 -26.01 4.25
CA ILE A 312 -1.86 -26.79 4.21
C ILE A 312 -1.52 -28.27 4.46
N VAL A 313 -2.22 -28.89 5.40
CA VAL A 313 -2.11 -30.31 5.73
C VAL A 313 -3.47 -30.98 5.44
N GLU A 314 -3.52 -31.82 4.40
CA GLU A 314 -4.72 -32.60 4.09
C GLU A 314 -4.75 -33.87 4.94
N THR A 315 -5.79 -34.01 5.77
CA THR A 315 -6.07 -35.24 6.54
C THR A 315 -7.29 -35.96 5.96
N GLU A 316 -7.61 -37.17 6.43
CA GLU A 316 -8.79 -37.92 5.96
C GLU A 316 -10.09 -37.17 6.27
N GLY A 317 -10.56 -36.37 5.31
CA GLY A 317 -11.85 -35.67 5.34
C GLY A 317 -11.82 -34.24 5.88
N GLN A 318 -10.66 -33.68 6.23
CA GLN A 318 -10.52 -32.30 6.71
C GLN A 318 -9.26 -31.61 6.18
N ILE A 319 -9.33 -30.29 6.07
CA ILE A 319 -8.22 -29.40 5.72
C ILE A 319 -7.68 -28.80 7.03
N ASP A 320 -6.41 -29.07 7.31
CA ASP A 320 -5.67 -28.57 8.48
C ASP A 320 -4.55 -27.62 8.04
N PHE A 321 -3.96 -26.90 9.00
CA PHE A 321 -2.96 -25.86 8.76
C PHE A 321 -1.85 -25.93 9.80
N ASP A 322 -0.60 -26.01 9.34
CA ASP A 322 0.59 -25.80 10.17
C ASP A 322 1.01 -24.32 10.08
N PHE A 323 1.06 -23.72 11.25
CA PHE A 323 1.29 -22.30 11.49
C PHE A 323 2.68 -21.99 12.02
N THR A 324 3.53 -23.00 12.22
CA THR A 324 4.82 -22.87 12.91
C THR A 324 5.70 -21.77 12.32
N ARG A 325 5.80 -21.68 10.98
CA ARG A 325 6.60 -20.63 10.33
C ARG A 325 5.98 -19.24 10.45
N LEU A 326 4.65 -19.15 10.51
CA LEU A 326 3.95 -17.87 10.72
C LEU A 326 4.15 -17.37 12.15
N ASP A 327 4.09 -18.28 13.12
CA ASP A 327 4.25 -17.96 14.54
C ASP A 327 5.71 -17.60 14.92
N ALA A 328 6.66 -17.96 14.06
CA ALA A 328 8.06 -17.54 14.16
C ALA A 328 8.32 -16.12 13.62
N LEU A 329 7.37 -15.50 12.92
CA LEU A 329 7.52 -14.11 12.47
C LEU A 329 7.44 -13.15 13.66
N PRO A 330 8.19 -12.03 13.65
CA PRO A 330 8.03 -10.99 14.66
C PRO A 330 6.59 -10.47 14.68
N GLN A 331 5.98 -10.43 15.86
CA GLN A 331 4.62 -9.92 16.02
C GLN A 331 4.61 -8.41 15.77
N SER A 332 3.88 -7.99 14.74
CA SER A 332 3.71 -6.59 14.33
C SER A 332 2.24 -6.28 14.10
N VAL A 333 1.57 -7.13 13.32
CA VAL A 333 0.17 -6.99 12.92
C VAL A 333 -0.61 -8.28 13.18
N PRO A 334 -1.92 -8.23 13.50
CA PRO A 334 -2.73 -9.43 13.68
C PRO A 334 -2.83 -10.25 12.38
N MET A 335 -2.06 -11.34 12.29
CA MET A 335 -2.10 -12.30 11.17
C MET A 335 -3.05 -13.46 11.51
N ILE A 336 -4.32 -13.12 11.81
CA ILE A 336 -5.29 -14.06 12.39
C ILE A 336 -6.31 -14.55 11.36
N ASP A 337 -6.72 -13.66 10.46
CA ASP A 337 -7.73 -13.97 9.47
C ASP A 337 -7.08 -14.19 8.09
N PHE A 338 -7.56 -15.20 7.37
CA PHE A 338 -7.07 -15.56 6.04
C PHE A 338 -8.15 -16.23 5.19
N VAL A 339 -7.90 -16.29 3.89
CA VAL A 339 -8.77 -16.87 2.87
C VAL A 339 -8.16 -18.15 2.33
N VAL A 340 -9.03 -19.14 2.12
CA VAL A 340 -8.72 -20.36 1.37
C VAL A 340 -9.70 -20.47 0.21
N LYS A 341 -9.18 -20.85 -0.96
CA LYS A 341 -10.00 -21.24 -2.13
C LYS A 341 -9.92 -22.76 -2.33
N THR A 342 -11.07 -23.41 -2.48
CA THR A 342 -11.14 -24.87 -2.73
C THR A 342 -11.98 -25.19 -3.95
N SER A 343 -11.43 -25.95 -4.89
CA SER A 343 -12.10 -26.35 -6.15
C SER A 343 -13.07 -27.54 -6.01
N ARG A 344 -13.50 -27.85 -4.78
CA ARG A 344 -14.40 -28.96 -4.46
C ARG A 344 -15.86 -28.57 -4.63
N SER A 345 -16.68 -29.45 -5.19
CA SER A 345 -18.13 -29.23 -5.27
C SER A 345 -18.81 -29.35 -3.90
N ASP A 346 -18.27 -30.19 -3.00
CA ASP A 346 -18.72 -30.26 -1.63
C ASP A 346 -18.10 -29.15 -0.77
N ARG A 347 -18.87 -28.67 0.22
CA ARG A 347 -18.42 -27.61 1.12
C ARG A 347 -17.20 -28.09 1.92
N PRO A 348 -16.08 -27.33 1.95
CA PRO A 348 -14.87 -27.75 2.64
C PRO A 348 -15.11 -27.86 4.14
N ARG A 349 -14.44 -28.85 4.75
CA ARG A 349 -14.39 -29.04 6.20
C ARG A 349 -12.99 -28.74 6.68
N PHE A 350 -12.88 -27.91 7.71
CA PHE A 350 -11.61 -27.46 8.26
C PHE A 350 -11.40 -28.05 9.66
N ALA A 351 -10.14 -28.30 10.01
CA ALA A 351 -9.74 -28.78 11.31
C ALA A 351 -10.04 -27.75 12.42
N SER A 352 -10.03 -28.21 13.67
CA SER A 352 -10.44 -27.39 14.82
C SER A 352 -9.49 -26.24 15.17
N CYS A 353 -8.27 -26.24 14.63
CA CYS A 353 -7.28 -25.16 14.78
C CYS A 353 -7.75 -23.82 14.17
N VAL A 354 -8.78 -23.87 13.30
CA VAL A 354 -9.39 -22.70 12.68
C VAL A 354 -10.90 -22.64 12.95
N ARG A 355 -11.47 -21.46 12.77
CA ARG A 355 -12.90 -21.19 12.77
C ARG A 355 -13.28 -20.62 11.41
N THR A 356 -14.26 -21.23 10.75
CA THR A 356 -14.88 -20.65 9.55
C THR A 356 -15.70 -19.43 9.93
N LEU A 357 -15.36 -18.27 9.36
CA LEU A 357 -16.10 -17.02 9.51
C LEU A 357 -17.22 -16.97 8.47
N ASP A 358 -16.87 -17.20 7.21
CA ASP A 358 -17.79 -17.29 6.08
C ASP A 358 -17.26 -18.29 5.04
N SER A 359 -18.15 -18.77 4.18
CA SER A 359 -17.80 -19.65 3.07
C SER A 359 -18.85 -19.50 1.99
N VAL A 360 -18.44 -18.99 0.84
CA VAL A 360 -19.31 -18.70 -0.31
C VAL A 360 -18.84 -19.49 -1.51
N TRP A 361 -19.79 -20.00 -2.29
CA TRP A 361 -19.50 -20.52 -3.62
C TRP A 361 -19.30 -19.32 -4.53
N ASP A 362 -18.16 -19.23 -5.21
CA ASP A 362 -17.86 -18.08 -6.06
C ASP A 362 -18.88 -17.91 -7.19
N ASP A 363 -19.01 -16.69 -7.66
CA ASP A 363 -19.93 -16.31 -8.74
C ASP A 363 -19.58 -16.98 -10.07
N THR A 364 -18.32 -17.41 -10.24
CA THR A 364 -17.88 -18.18 -11.40
C THR A 364 -18.29 -19.66 -11.37
N GLY A 365 -18.72 -20.14 -10.21
CA GLY A 365 -19.15 -21.52 -9.98
C GLY A 365 -18.01 -22.54 -9.99
N LYS A 366 -16.79 -22.11 -9.65
CA LYS A 366 -15.55 -22.92 -9.74
C LYS A 366 -14.95 -23.26 -8.38
N CYS A 367 -15.12 -22.43 -7.36
CA CYS A 367 -14.51 -22.68 -6.06
C CYS A 367 -15.31 -22.12 -4.88
N TRP A 368 -15.14 -22.75 -3.71
CA TRP A 368 -15.50 -22.10 -2.46
C TRP A 368 -14.42 -21.09 -2.09
N VAL A 369 -14.82 -19.87 -1.73
CA VAL A 369 -14.00 -18.88 -1.04
C VAL A 369 -14.40 -18.91 0.42
N THR A 370 -13.48 -19.27 1.30
CA THR A 370 -13.75 -19.41 2.73
C THR A 370 -12.84 -18.50 3.52
N ARG A 371 -13.41 -17.59 4.32
CA ARG A 371 -12.67 -16.83 5.33
C ARG A 371 -12.56 -17.63 6.61
N LEU A 372 -11.34 -17.78 7.08
CA LEU A 372 -10.96 -18.53 8.25
C LEU A 372 -10.30 -17.60 9.26
N ARG A 373 -10.46 -17.94 10.54
CA ARG A 373 -9.76 -17.34 11.66
C ARG A 373 -9.00 -18.43 12.40
N ARG A 374 -7.69 -18.27 12.62
CA ARG A 374 -6.94 -19.17 13.53
C ARG A 374 -7.45 -18.99 14.98
N ARG A 375 -7.53 -20.09 15.74
CA ARG A 375 -7.94 -20.04 17.16
C ARG A 375 -6.74 -19.69 18.04
N GLU A 376 -6.94 -18.79 19.01
CA GLU A 376 -5.88 -18.32 19.91
C GLU A 376 -5.36 -19.40 20.87
N ASP A 377 -6.14 -20.44 21.16
CA ASP A 377 -5.69 -21.58 21.99
C ASP A 377 -4.48 -22.34 21.39
N SER A 378 -4.17 -22.09 20.10
CA SER A 378 -2.96 -22.59 19.42
C SER A 378 -1.70 -21.79 19.76
N LEU A 379 -1.83 -20.56 20.26
CA LEU A 379 -0.71 -19.68 20.63
C LEU A 379 -0.13 -20.00 22.02
N ALA A 380 -0.90 -20.72 22.86
CA ALA A 380 -0.57 -20.99 24.26
C ALA A 380 0.42 -22.17 24.48
N TYR A 381 0.86 -22.86 23.42
CA TYR A 381 1.79 -23.98 23.53
C TYR A 381 3.27 -23.60 23.49
N LEU A 382 3.61 -22.33 23.22
CA LEU A 382 5.01 -21.86 23.15
C LEU A 382 5.46 -21.04 24.37
N SER A 383 4.59 -20.77 25.35
CA SER A 383 4.94 -20.01 26.56
C SER A 383 5.20 -20.89 27.81
N LYS A 384 5.41 -22.21 27.65
CA LYS A 384 5.66 -23.13 28.78
C LYS A 384 6.99 -23.88 28.76
N GLU A 385 7.89 -23.57 27.84
CA GLU A 385 9.28 -24.01 27.91
C GLU A 385 10.22 -22.81 27.71
N GLN A 386 10.39 -22.03 28.78
CA GLN A 386 11.59 -21.23 29.03
C GLN A 386 12.15 -21.59 30.39
#